data_AF-A0A2W4NEW0-F1
#
_entry.id   AF-A0A2W4NEW0-F1
#
_cell.length_a   1.000
_cell.length_b   1.000
_cell.length_c   1.000
_cell.angle_alpha   90.00
_cell.angle_beta   90.00
_cell.angle_gamma   90.00
#
_symmetry.space_group_name_H-M   'P 1'
#
loop_
_entity.id
_entity.type
_entity.pdbx_description
1 polymer ?
#
loop_
_entity_poly.entity_id
_entity_poly.type
_entity_poly.pdbx_seq_one_letter_code
_entity_poly.pdbx_strand_id
1 'polypeptide(L)'
;MSMPRTDRREPIRLVDVLRQLPERELESLITRLRIRIDEAKRIDVPSQVARALVQLPELRDPGLLPGPTRELLYRIAERGGVLQTRSLPAAVEPLVARGVVFVRGNGDGVELLVPSAHLLVLRPWEGEDPRGMRALLNQLTQEVAASIAAHYLGRPATPPVALCLEPAWEVLSNPERLAREIEELAPLEKKLLLAIDNVGGEVDTEELLDLEREPMRLRGATGATPSRRGVGFALERRGLLIPIHPNRHVIPTEVSAIVGAERRAEREAQRREIRSFVLGEDHAPRRARFVDDPAPLALAMALAVRDPSVEVRPGVGTPRSLVAKFATRFGRDPETVGFIAALSRAIGLWDPSVLYTNRRLRPKRKVRSSSAAVA
;
A
#
# COMPACT_ATOMS: atom_id res chain seq x y z
N MET A 1 -9.13 -8.69 -16.22
CA MET A 1 -9.60 -9.13 -14.89
C MET A 1 -10.62 -8.13 -14.41
N SER A 2 -11.90 -8.52 -14.38
CA SER A 2 -12.96 -7.67 -13.84
C SER A 2 -12.78 -7.57 -12.32
N MET A 3 -12.57 -6.36 -11.81
CA MET A 3 -12.73 -6.08 -10.38
C MET A 3 -14.12 -6.60 -9.95
N PRO A 4 -14.24 -7.24 -8.77
CA PRO A 4 -15.55 -7.58 -8.25
C PRO A 4 -16.35 -6.28 -8.13
N ARG A 5 -17.57 -6.26 -8.67
CA ARG A 5 -18.53 -5.18 -8.42
C ARG A 5 -18.70 -5.10 -6.90
N THR A 6 -17.98 -4.18 -6.26
CA THR A 6 -18.31 -3.78 -4.90
C THR A 6 -19.77 -3.35 -4.97
N ASP A 7 -20.59 -3.95 -4.12
CA ASP A 7 -22.00 -3.66 -4.00
C ASP A 7 -22.10 -2.23 -3.43
N ARG A 8 -21.92 -1.24 -4.32
CA ARG A 8 -21.72 0.18 -4.00
C ARG A 8 -23.07 0.77 -3.63
N ARG A 9 -23.48 0.55 -2.39
CA ARG A 9 -24.68 1.16 -1.83
C ARG A 9 -24.32 2.48 -1.18
N GLU A 10 -25.19 3.46 -1.42
CA GLU A 10 -24.98 4.82 -0.95
C GLU A 10 -24.86 4.85 0.58
N PRO A 11 -23.97 5.69 1.13
CA PRO A 11 -23.85 5.86 2.56
C PRO A 11 -25.19 6.34 3.13
N ILE A 12 -25.57 5.80 4.28
CA ILE A 12 -26.91 6.01 4.84
C ILE A 12 -26.83 7.07 5.94
N ARG A 13 -27.77 8.03 5.93
CA ARG A 13 -27.89 9.06 6.96
C ARG A 13 -28.55 8.53 8.22
N LEU A 14 -28.08 8.97 9.39
CA LEU A 14 -28.61 8.50 10.67
C LEU A 14 -30.10 8.83 10.84
N VAL A 15 -30.50 10.04 10.46
CA VAL A 15 -31.90 10.49 10.59
C VAL A 15 -32.83 9.62 9.72
N ASP A 16 -32.39 9.25 8.51
CA ASP A 16 -33.21 8.46 7.59
C ASP A 16 -33.36 7.02 8.08
N VAL A 17 -32.32 6.43 8.69
CA VAL A 17 -32.44 5.12 9.34
C VAL A 17 -33.44 5.18 10.49
N LEU A 18 -33.34 6.18 11.36
CA LEU A 18 -34.22 6.32 12.52
C LEU A 18 -35.69 6.55 12.13
N ARG A 19 -35.95 7.21 11.00
CA ARG A 19 -37.30 7.39 10.45
C ARG A 19 -37.89 6.11 9.87
N GLN A 20 -37.05 5.19 9.41
CA GLN A 20 -37.47 3.90 8.86
C GLN A 20 -37.68 2.85 9.95
N LEU A 21 -37.25 3.10 11.19
CA LEU A 21 -37.45 2.16 12.28
C LEU A 21 -38.94 2.06 12.67
N PRO A 22 -39.40 0.86 13.05
CA PRO A 22 -40.70 0.72 13.70
C PRO A 22 -40.78 1.59 14.96
N GLU A 23 -41.93 2.22 15.18
CA GLU A 23 -42.15 3.14 16.31
C GLU A 23 -41.76 2.51 17.67
N ARG A 24 -42.15 1.24 17.88
CA ARG A 24 -41.79 0.47 19.08
C ARG A 24 -40.28 0.31 19.29
N GLU A 25 -39.51 0.13 18.22
CA GLU A 25 -38.06 -0.01 18.32
C GLU A 25 -37.40 1.33 18.63
N LEU A 26 -37.88 2.41 18.01
CA LEU A 26 -37.41 3.76 18.29
C LEU A 26 -37.71 4.17 19.74
N GLU A 27 -38.92 3.91 20.23
CA GLU A 27 -39.30 4.13 21.63
C GLU A 27 -38.44 3.32 22.59
N SER A 28 -38.24 2.03 22.29
CA SER A 28 -37.37 1.16 23.09
C SER A 28 -35.94 1.70 23.18
N LEU A 29 -35.40 2.20 22.07
CA LEU A 29 -34.08 2.84 22.02
C LEU A 29 -34.04 4.12 22.87
N ILE A 30 -35.05 4.99 22.76
CA ILE A 30 -35.17 6.22 23.54
C ILE A 30 -35.19 5.91 25.03
N THR A 31 -36.04 4.97 25.47
CA THR A 31 -36.15 4.57 26.87
C THR A 31 -34.86 3.95 27.39
N ARG A 32 -34.29 2.99 26.63
CA ARG A 32 -33.07 2.27 27.02
C ARG A 32 -31.88 3.20 27.19
N LEU A 33 -31.70 4.16 26.27
CA LEU A 33 -30.61 5.12 26.30
C LEU A 33 -30.93 6.40 27.07
N ARG A 34 -32.13 6.51 27.65
CA ARG A 34 -32.62 7.66 28.42
C ARG A 34 -32.49 8.99 27.66
N ILE A 35 -32.81 8.96 26.37
CA ILE A 35 -32.76 10.14 25.50
C ILE A 35 -33.94 11.06 25.85
N ARG A 36 -33.66 12.34 26.10
CA ARG A 36 -34.69 13.35 26.38
C ARG A 36 -35.23 13.91 25.07
N ILE A 37 -36.54 13.80 24.87
CA ILE A 37 -37.27 14.40 23.76
C ILE A 37 -37.94 15.68 24.24
N ASP A 38 -37.81 16.74 23.45
CA ASP A 38 -38.37 18.06 23.73
C ASP A 38 -39.40 18.40 22.65
N GLU A 39 -40.67 18.39 23.04
CA GLU A 39 -41.81 18.66 22.15
C GLU A 39 -41.88 20.12 21.70
N ALA A 40 -41.24 21.06 22.43
CA ALA A 40 -41.21 22.46 22.04
C ALA A 40 -40.26 22.74 20.87
N LYS A 41 -39.35 21.80 20.56
CA LYS A 41 -38.44 21.94 19.43
C LYS A 41 -39.17 21.68 18.11
N ARG A 42 -38.92 22.55 17.13
CA ARG A 42 -39.43 22.43 15.75
C ARG A 42 -38.68 21.37 14.91
N ILE A 43 -38.27 20.26 15.52
CA ILE A 43 -37.62 19.13 14.84
C ILE A 43 -38.26 17.82 15.29
N ASP A 44 -38.39 16.87 14.36
CA ASP A 44 -39.00 15.57 14.58
C ASP A 44 -38.19 14.70 15.56
N VAL A 45 -38.88 13.74 16.20
CA VAL A 45 -38.30 12.84 17.20
C VAL A 45 -37.06 12.11 16.68
N PRO A 46 -37.03 11.51 15.46
CA PRO A 46 -35.82 10.88 14.91
C PRO A 46 -34.62 11.83 14.82
N SER A 47 -34.84 13.10 14.46
CA SER A 47 -33.75 14.10 14.42
C SER A 47 -33.24 14.44 15.83
N GLN A 48 -34.11 14.49 16.84
CA GLN A 48 -33.71 14.69 18.23
C GLN A 48 -32.88 13.50 18.75
N VAL A 49 -33.31 12.28 18.43
CA VAL A 49 -32.61 11.04 18.77
C VAL A 49 -31.24 10.98 18.08
N ALA A 50 -31.16 11.29 16.78
CA ALA A 50 -29.90 11.35 16.03
C ALA A 50 -28.89 12.29 16.69
N ARG A 51 -29.34 13.48 17.08
CA ARG A 51 -28.50 14.48 17.79
C ARG A 51 -27.98 13.94 19.12
N ALA A 52 -28.84 13.29 19.90
CA ALA A 52 -28.44 12.69 21.18
C ALA A 52 -27.45 11.55 21.00
N LEU A 53 -27.70 10.60 20.10
CA LEU A 53 -26.80 9.46 19.82
C LEU A 53 -25.40 9.94 19.42
N VAL A 54 -25.33 10.98 18.58
CA VAL A 54 -24.03 11.53 18.14
C VAL A 54 -23.24 12.20 19.26
N GLN A 55 -23.91 12.67 20.32
CA GLN A 55 -23.29 13.32 21.47
C GLN A 55 -22.83 12.35 22.58
N LEU A 56 -23.13 11.05 22.46
CA LEU A 56 -22.74 10.03 23.43
C LEU A 56 -21.53 9.23 22.92
N PRO A 57 -20.27 9.67 23.19
CA PRO A 57 -19.08 9.00 22.64
C PRO A 57 -18.91 7.59 23.19
N GLU A 58 -19.29 7.34 24.44
CA GLU A 58 -19.15 6.05 25.14
C GLU A 58 -19.90 4.91 24.44
N LEU A 59 -21.02 5.21 23.76
CA LEU A 59 -21.79 4.20 23.03
C LEU A 59 -20.98 3.59 21.87
N ARG A 60 -20.04 4.36 21.32
CA ARG A 60 -19.25 4.00 20.13
C ARG A 60 -17.79 3.69 20.46
N ASP A 61 -17.39 3.78 21.72
CA ASP A 61 -16.01 3.50 22.12
C ASP A 61 -15.70 2.02 21.88
N PRO A 62 -14.81 1.69 20.90
CA PRO A 62 -14.46 0.31 20.61
C PRO A 62 -13.78 -0.40 21.78
N GLY A 63 -13.18 0.34 22.72
CA GLY A 63 -12.56 -0.21 23.93
C GLY A 63 -13.57 -0.82 24.91
N LEU A 64 -14.83 -0.39 24.84
CA LEU A 64 -15.93 -0.89 25.68
C LEU A 64 -16.72 -2.03 25.02
N LEU A 65 -16.29 -2.51 23.85
CA LEU A 65 -16.95 -3.57 23.11
C LEU A 65 -16.21 -4.92 23.26
N PRO A 66 -16.93 -6.05 23.32
CA PRO A 66 -16.32 -7.37 23.20
C PRO A 66 -15.51 -7.49 21.89
N GLY A 67 -14.42 -8.26 21.89
CA GLY A 67 -13.55 -8.44 20.73
C GLY A 67 -14.28 -8.74 19.42
N PRO A 68 -15.17 -9.75 19.35
CA PRO A 68 -15.93 -10.06 18.14
C PRO A 68 -16.86 -8.93 17.67
N THR A 69 -17.45 -8.19 18.61
CA THR A 69 -18.31 -7.04 18.33
C THR A 69 -17.52 -5.87 17.77
N ARG A 70 -16.33 -5.62 18.32
CA ARG A 70 -15.40 -4.61 17.83
C ARG A 70 -14.93 -4.92 16.40
N GLU A 71 -14.52 -6.16 16.14
CA GLU A 71 -14.12 -6.58 14.80
C GLU A 71 -15.27 -6.46 13.79
N LEU A 72 -16.49 -6.82 14.20
CA LEU A 72 -17.67 -6.65 13.36
C LEU A 72 -17.90 -5.17 13.00
N LEU A 73 -17.79 -4.26 13.98
CA LEU A 73 -17.91 -2.82 13.74
C LEU A 73 -16.87 -2.32 12.74
N TYR A 74 -15.60 -2.73 12.89
CA TYR A 74 -14.54 -2.36 11.94
C TYR A 74 -14.81 -2.91 10.54
N ARG A 75 -15.24 -4.17 10.40
CA ARG A 75 -15.60 -4.74 9.09
C ARG A 75 -16.76 -4.01 8.42
N ILE A 76 -17.75 -3.55 9.18
CA ILE A 76 -18.84 -2.73 8.62
C ILE A 76 -18.30 -1.38 8.17
N ALA A 77 -17.44 -0.74 8.97
CA ALA A 77 -16.83 0.55 8.65
C ALA A 77 -15.91 0.48 7.41
N GLU A 78 -15.10 -0.57 7.26
CA GLU A 78 -14.27 -0.84 6.08
C GLU A 78 -15.11 -0.98 4.80
N ARG A 79 -16.38 -1.41 4.92
CA ARG A 79 -17.33 -1.50 3.82
C ARG A 79 -18.13 -0.22 3.60
N GLY A 80 -17.71 0.90 4.17
CA GLY A 80 -18.39 2.19 4.04
C GLY A 80 -19.70 2.29 4.83
N GLY A 81 -19.88 1.43 5.83
CA GLY A 81 -21.04 1.46 6.73
C GLY A 81 -22.14 0.46 6.39
N VAL A 82 -22.01 -0.34 5.33
CA VAL A 82 -23.03 -1.32 4.95
C VAL A 82 -22.38 -2.69 4.77
N LEU A 83 -22.80 -3.67 5.57
CA LEU A 83 -22.35 -5.05 5.47
C LEU A 83 -23.53 -5.99 5.29
N GLN A 84 -23.54 -6.73 4.17
CA GLN A 84 -24.51 -7.80 3.95
C GLN A 84 -24.02 -9.09 4.60
N THR A 85 -24.95 -9.78 5.25
CA THR A 85 -24.72 -11.07 5.90
C THR A 85 -25.88 -12.00 5.58
N ARG A 86 -25.61 -13.31 5.52
CA ARG A 86 -26.68 -14.31 5.28
C ARG A 86 -27.60 -14.47 6.49
N SER A 87 -27.06 -14.23 7.68
CA SER A 87 -27.74 -14.38 8.97
C SER A 87 -27.22 -13.36 9.94
N LEU A 88 -28.06 -12.95 10.89
CA LEU A 88 -27.69 -11.99 11.92
C LEU A 88 -26.55 -12.53 12.81
N PRO A 89 -25.36 -11.90 12.82
CA PRO A 89 -24.26 -12.35 13.68
C PRO A 89 -24.58 -12.06 15.15
N ALA A 90 -24.38 -13.01 16.07
CA ALA A 90 -24.62 -12.80 17.50
C ALA A 90 -23.84 -11.60 18.07
N ALA A 91 -22.64 -11.33 17.54
CA ALA A 91 -21.81 -10.21 17.95
C ALA A 91 -22.41 -8.82 17.67
N VAL A 92 -23.52 -8.73 16.91
CA VAL A 92 -24.17 -7.45 16.57
C VAL A 92 -25.07 -6.91 17.68
N GLU A 93 -25.59 -7.78 18.56
CA GLU A 93 -26.58 -7.42 19.58
C GLU A 93 -26.13 -6.23 20.45
N PRO A 94 -24.87 -6.17 20.95
CA PRO A 94 -24.43 -5.01 21.74
C PRO A 94 -24.39 -3.71 20.94
N LEU A 95 -24.13 -3.76 19.63
CA LEU A 95 -24.08 -2.58 18.76
C LEU A 95 -25.50 -2.04 18.47
N VAL A 96 -26.46 -2.95 18.28
CA VAL A 96 -27.88 -2.60 18.13
C VAL A 96 -28.43 -2.05 19.43
N ALA A 97 -28.10 -2.68 20.56
CA ALA A 97 -28.50 -2.21 21.88
C ALA A 97 -28.06 -0.76 22.16
N ARG A 98 -26.85 -0.41 21.70
CA ARG A 98 -26.27 0.94 21.82
C ARG A 98 -26.71 1.92 20.73
N GLY A 99 -27.53 1.50 19.76
CA GLY A 99 -27.97 2.36 18.65
C GLY A 99 -26.85 2.76 17.70
N VAL A 100 -25.78 1.96 17.61
CA VAL A 100 -24.62 2.23 16.74
C VAL A 100 -24.78 1.54 15.39
N VAL A 101 -25.30 0.31 15.41
CA VAL A 101 -25.62 -0.47 14.21
C VAL A 101 -27.13 -0.68 14.14
N PHE A 102 -27.67 -0.58 12.93
CA PHE A 102 -29.06 -0.87 12.64
C PHE A 102 -29.13 -2.07 11.69
N VAL A 103 -30.24 -2.80 11.76
CA VAL A 103 -30.42 -4.05 11.03
C VAL A 103 -31.58 -3.89 10.08
N ARG A 104 -31.38 -4.25 8.81
CA ARG A 104 -32.43 -4.25 7.79
C ARG A 104 -32.51 -5.63 7.14
N GLY A 105 -33.70 -6.22 7.12
CA GLY A 105 -33.95 -7.43 6.34
C GLY A 105 -33.92 -7.12 4.85
N ASN A 106 -33.25 -7.95 4.07
CA ASN A 106 -33.32 -7.97 2.61
C ASN A 106 -33.73 -9.39 2.18
N GLY A 107 -34.46 -9.58 1.09
CA GLY A 107 -35.12 -10.86 0.77
C GLY A 107 -34.26 -12.12 0.93
N ASP A 108 -32.96 -12.03 0.61
CA ASP A 108 -31.98 -13.13 0.69
C ASP A 108 -30.99 -13.03 1.87
N GLY A 109 -31.17 -12.10 2.82
CA GLY A 109 -30.25 -11.92 3.94
C GLY A 109 -30.53 -10.73 4.86
N VAL A 110 -29.49 -10.28 5.55
CA VAL A 110 -29.56 -9.21 6.54
C VAL A 110 -28.45 -8.19 6.30
N GLU A 111 -28.83 -6.92 6.29
CA GLU A 111 -27.92 -5.78 6.18
C GLU A 111 -27.67 -5.15 7.54
N LEU A 112 -26.39 -5.02 7.86
CA LEU A 112 -25.91 -4.28 9.01
C LEU A 112 -25.48 -2.89 8.56
N LEU A 113 -26.05 -1.87 9.19
CA LEU A 113 -25.92 -0.48 8.80
C LEU A 113 -25.24 0.30 9.93
N VAL A 114 -24.09 0.90 9.66
CA VAL A 114 -23.49 1.96 10.49
C VAL A 114 -23.72 3.28 9.76
N PRO A 115 -24.58 4.16 10.28
CA PRO A 115 -24.86 5.43 9.63
C PRO A 115 -23.62 6.31 9.51
N SER A 116 -23.63 7.18 8.50
CA SER A 116 -22.50 8.06 8.15
C SER A 116 -22.02 8.90 9.33
N ALA A 117 -22.94 9.51 10.08
CA ALA A 117 -22.58 10.27 11.27
C ALA A 117 -21.87 9.43 12.36
N HIS A 118 -22.13 8.12 12.44
CA HIS A 118 -21.42 7.23 13.35
C HIS A 118 -20.06 6.78 12.81
N LEU A 119 -19.91 6.61 11.50
CA LEU A 119 -18.62 6.33 10.87
C LEU A 119 -17.63 7.49 11.06
N LEU A 120 -18.08 8.72 10.86
CA LEU A 120 -17.21 9.92 10.88
C LEU A 120 -16.63 10.22 12.26
N VAL A 121 -17.32 9.83 13.32
CA VAL A 121 -16.92 10.06 14.72
C VAL A 121 -16.25 8.85 15.36
N LEU A 122 -16.23 7.71 14.67
CA LEU A 122 -15.51 6.51 15.13
C LEU A 122 -14.01 6.79 15.14
N ARG A 123 -13.33 6.47 16.25
CA ARG A 123 -11.88 6.63 16.34
C ARG A 123 -11.18 5.72 15.32
N PRO A 124 -10.11 6.18 14.65
CA PRO A 124 -9.26 5.33 13.84
C PRO A 124 -8.74 4.13 14.62
N TRP A 125 -8.52 3.01 13.93
CA TRP A 125 -8.05 1.76 14.51
C TRP A 125 -6.86 1.19 13.75
N GLU A 126 -6.23 0.17 14.34
CA GLU A 126 -5.11 -0.53 13.72
C GLU A 126 -5.57 -1.31 12.49
N GLY A 127 -5.00 -0.99 11.33
CA GLY A 127 -5.36 -1.60 10.04
C GLY A 127 -6.18 -0.69 9.12
N GLU A 128 -6.72 0.42 9.63
CA GLU A 128 -7.30 1.45 8.77
C GLU A 128 -6.21 2.27 8.08
N ASP A 129 -6.48 2.69 6.83
CA ASP A 129 -5.62 3.64 6.13
C ASP A 129 -5.58 4.99 6.88
N PRO A 130 -4.42 5.42 7.42
CA PRO A 130 -4.32 6.69 8.15
C PRO A 130 -4.57 7.91 7.26
N ARG A 131 -4.46 7.76 5.93
CA ARG A 131 -4.76 8.79 4.93
C ARG A 131 -6.13 8.63 4.28
N GLY A 132 -6.91 7.62 4.70
CA GLY A 132 -8.28 7.46 4.24
C GLY A 132 -9.15 8.63 4.67
N MET A 133 -10.09 9.02 3.81
CA MET A 133 -10.99 10.16 4.03
C MET A 133 -11.65 10.11 5.41
N ARG A 134 -12.16 8.95 5.83
CA ARG A 134 -12.83 8.78 7.13
C ARG A 134 -11.89 9.07 8.32
N ALA A 135 -10.68 8.51 8.29
CA ALA A 135 -9.68 8.67 9.33
C ALA A 135 -9.22 10.14 9.44
N LEU A 136 -9.10 10.82 8.30
CA LEU A 136 -8.74 12.23 8.22
C LEU A 136 -9.86 13.14 8.74
N LEU A 137 -11.11 12.90 8.32
CA LEU A 137 -12.27 13.67 8.79
C LEU A 137 -12.48 13.56 10.31
N ASN A 138 -12.12 12.41 10.91
CA ASN A 138 -12.18 12.23 12.37
C ASN A 138 -11.18 13.11 13.14
N GLN A 139 -10.03 13.43 12.53
CA GLN A 139 -8.96 14.21 13.15
C GLN A 139 -9.11 15.73 12.98
N LEU A 140 -10.11 16.17 12.22
CA LEU A 140 -10.33 17.58 11.95
C LEU A 140 -10.70 18.37 13.20
N THR A 141 -10.28 19.63 13.23
CA THR A 141 -10.83 20.59 14.16
C THR A 141 -12.31 20.86 13.84
N GLN A 142 -13.08 21.25 14.86
CA GLN A 142 -14.51 21.53 14.66
C GLN A 142 -14.75 22.64 13.62
N GLU A 143 -13.86 23.63 13.54
CA GLU A 143 -13.96 24.73 12.57
C GLU A 143 -13.82 24.24 11.13
N VAL A 144 -12.82 23.40 10.84
CA VAL A 144 -12.59 22.86 9.49
C VAL A 144 -13.72 21.90 9.12
N ALA A 145 -14.11 21.01 10.03
CA ALA A 145 -15.24 20.11 9.83
C ALA A 145 -16.55 20.87 9.55
N ALA A 146 -16.82 21.96 10.29
CA ALA A 146 -17.99 22.80 10.05
C ALA A 146 -17.91 23.54 8.71
N SER A 147 -16.72 23.95 8.28
CA SER A 147 -16.47 24.59 6.99
C SER A 147 -16.76 23.66 5.82
N ILE A 148 -16.26 22.41 5.90
CA ILE A 148 -16.56 21.35 4.92
C ILE A 148 -18.05 21.05 4.89
N ALA A 149 -18.66 20.82 6.05
CA ALA A 149 -20.09 20.58 6.15
C ALA A 149 -20.92 21.72 5.54
N ALA A 150 -20.55 22.98 5.82
CA ALA A 150 -21.27 24.14 5.31
C ALA A 150 -21.19 24.27 3.79
N HIS A 151 -20.05 23.89 3.19
CA HIS A 151 -19.90 23.85 1.74
C HIS A 151 -20.91 22.91 1.09
N TYR A 152 -20.97 21.65 1.55
CA TYR A 152 -21.88 20.65 0.99
C TYR A 152 -23.35 20.84 1.38
N LEU A 153 -23.62 21.49 2.51
CA LEU A 153 -24.98 21.83 2.93
C LEU A 153 -25.54 23.09 2.24
N GLY A 154 -24.68 23.96 1.68
CA GLY A 154 -25.07 25.28 1.18
C GLY A 154 -25.55 26.26 2.25
N ARG A 155 -25.34 25.95 3.54
CA ARG A 155 -25.75 26.75 4.69
C ARG A 155 -24.82 26.49 5.89
N PRO A 156 -24.76 27.40 6.89
CA PRO A 156 -23.94 27.18 8.07
C PRO A 156 -24.25 25.85 8.78
N ALA A 157 -23.21 25.10 9.12
CA ALA A 157 -23.34 23.84 9.84
C ALA A 157 -23.76 24.09 11.29
N THR A 158 -24.96 23.66 11.66
CA THR A 158 -25.46 23.77 13.04
C THR A 158 -25.10 22.50 13.81
N PRO A 159 -24.50 22.58 15.01
CA PRO A 159 -24.13 21.39 15.76
C PRO A 159 -25.30 20.42 15.96
N PRO A 160 -25.04 19.09 15.99
CA PRO A 160 -23.73 18.43 15.93
C PRO A 160 -23.12 18.34 14.51
N VAL A 161 -21.83 18.69 14.39
CA VAL A 161 -21.12 18.76 13.09
C VAL A 161 -21.08 17.42 12.34
N ALA A 162 -21.02 16.29 13.05
CA ALA A 162 -21.01 14.97 12.42
C ALA A 162 -22.29 14.65 11.61
N LEU A 163 -23.45 15.18 12.01
CA LEU A 163 -24.67 15.10 11.20
C LEU A 163 -24.60 16.01 9.98
N CYS A 164 -23.98 17.19 10.14
CA CYS A 164 -23.80 18.13 9.04
C CYS A 164 -22.77 17.67 8.00
N LEU A 165 -21.89 16.73 8.34
CA LEU A 165 -20.91 16.15 7.44
C LEU A 165 -21.46 15.00 6.58
N GLU A 166 -22.67 14.47 6.86
CA GLU A 166 -23.22 13.35 6.07
C GLU A 166 -23.35 13.67 4.56
N PRO A 167 -23.79 14.86 4.12
CA PRO A 167 -23.80 15.23 2.71
C PRO A 167 -22.38 15.31 2.09
N ALA A 168 -21.40 15.76 2.87
CA ALA A 168 -20.01 15.76 2.43
C ALA A 168 -19.51 14.32 2.22
N TRP A 169 -19.80 13.43 3.19
CA TRP A 169 -19.44 12.02 3.12
C TRP A 169 -20.07 11.30 1.91
N GLU A 170 -21.30 11.62 1.53
CA GLU A 170 -21.95 11.08 0.32
C GLU A 170 -21.19 11.37 -0.98
N VAL A 171 -20.55 12.53 -1.07
CA VAL A 171 -19.72 12.91 -2.22
C VAL A 171 -18.33 12.30 -2.09
N LEU A 172 -17.69 12.51 -0.93
CA LEU A 172 -16.30 12.17 -0.68
C LEU A 172 -16.02 10.66 -0.62
N SER A 173 -17.00 9.84 -0.21
CA SER A 173 -16.88 8.38 -0.16
C SER A 173 -17.23 7.70 -1.49
N ASN A 174 -17.90 8.40 -2.42
CA ASN A 174 -18.30 7.85 -3.71
C ASN A 174 -17.28 8.25 -4.80
N PRO A 175 -16.51 7.31 -5.36
CA PRO A 175 -15.47 7.63 -6.34
C PRO A 175 -15.98 8.38 -7.58
N GLU A 176 -17.20 8.10 -8.03
CA GLU A 176 -17.77 8.72 -9.23
C GLU A 176 -18.22 10.16 -8.95
N ARG A 177 -18.83 10.40 -7.78
CA ARG A 177 -19.22 11.76 -7.36
C ARG A 177 -17.97 12.59 -7.05
N LEU A 178 -16.99 11.99 -6.36
CA LEU A 178 -15.71 12.62 -6.09
C LEU A 178 -14.94 12.97 -7.37
N ALA A 179 -14.96 12.09 -8.39
CA ALA A 179 -14.34 12.38 -9.67
C ALA A 179 -14.99 13.59 -10.37
N ARG A 180 -16.33 13.66 -10.36
CA ARG A 180 -17.06 14.84 -10.89
C ARG A 180 -16.72 16.11 -10.13
N GLU A 181 -16.67 16.04 -8.80
CA GLU A 181 -16.28 17.17 -7.94
C GLU A 181 -14.86 17.68 -8.31
N ILE A 182 -13.92 16.75 -8.55
CA ILE A 182 -12.56 17.06 -8.98
C ILE A 182 -12.54 17.64 -10.40
N GLU A 183 -13.36 17.12 -11.31
CA GLU A 183 -13.50 17.63 -12.69
C GLU A 183 -14.09 19.05 -12.74
N GLU A 184 -14.93 19.43 -11.80
CA GLU A 184 -15.52 20.77 -11.71
C GLU A 184 -14.61 21.80 -11.04
N LEU A 185 -13.46 21.38 -10.49
CA LEU A 185 -12.48 22.29 -9.88
C LEU A 185 -11.93 23.32 -10.87
N ALA A 186 -11.61 24.51 -10.34
CA ALA A 186 -10.93 25.52 -11.11
C ALA A 186 -9.54 25.04 -11.57
N PRO A 187 -9.01 25.52 -12.71
CA PRO A 187 -7.71 25.07 -13.22
C PRO A 187 -6.55 25.23 -12.22
N LEU A 188 -6.57 26.28 -11.40
CA LEU A 188 -5.56 26.50 -10.36
C LEU A 188 -5.68 25.50 -9.19
N GLU A 189 -6.90 25.17 -8.78
CA GLU A 189 -7.18 24.16 -7.75
C GLU A 189 -6.69 22.77 -8.20
N LYS A 190 -6.99 22.38 -9.44
CA LYS A 190 -6.50 21.13 -10.03
C LYS A 190 -4.98 21.08 -10.10
N LYS A 191 -4.35 22.18 -10.53
CA LYS A 191 -2.90 22.27 -10.64
C LYS A 191 -2.22 22.14 -9.28
N LEU A 192 -2.76 22.78 -8.25
CA LEU A 192 -2.24 22.67 -6.89
C LEU A 192 -2.40 21.25 -6.35
N LEU A 193 -3.58 20.65 -6.52
CA LEU A 193 -3.86 19.28 -6.07
C LEU A 193 -2.91 18.26 -6.74
N LEU A 194 -2.67 18.41 -8.05
CA LEU A 194 -1.68 17.61 -8.79
C LEU A 194 -0.25 17.84 -8.29
N ALA A 195 0.12 19.08 -7.97
CA ALA A 195 1.45 19.41 -7.49
C ALA A 195 1.71 18.78 -6.11
N ILE A 196 0.75 18.86 -5.18
CA ILE A 196 0.85 18.22 -3.86
C ILE A 196 0.91 16.69 -4.01
N ASP A 197 0.08 16.10 -4.90
CA ASP A 197 0.11 14.65 -5.17
C ASP A 197 1.45 14.19 -5.77
N ASN A 198 2.13 15.04 -6.57
CA ASN A 198 3.47 14.75 -7.11
C ASN A 198 4.55 14.68 -6.01
N VAL A 199 4.41 15.43 -4.92
CA VAL A 199 5.37 15.47 -3.80
C VAL A 199 5.11 14.33 -2.80
N GLY A 200 4.00 13.58 -2.95
CA GLY A 200 3.63 12.47 -2.07
C GLY A 200 2.24 12.60 -1.48
N GLY A 201 1.50 13.67 -1.83
CA GLY A 201 0.15 13.94 -1.35
C GLY A 201 0.10 14.46 0.09
N GLU A 202 1.22 14.91 0.62
CA GLU A 202 1.36 15.51 1.93
C GLU A 202 2.39 16.62 1.82
N VAL A 203 2.05 17.79 2.35
CA VAL A 203 2.92 18.97 2.36
C VAL A 203 2.78 19.70 3.69
N ASP A 204 3.82 20.39 4.10
CA ASP A 204 3.71 21.34 5.19
C ASP A 204 3.08 22.68 4.74
N THR A 205 2.88 23.62 5.66
CA THR A 205 2.29 24.92 5.32
C THR A 205 3.21 25.79 4.45
N GLU A 206 4.53 25.67 4.59
CA GLU A 206 5.49 26.47 3.82
C GLU A 206 5.54 25.98 2.37
N GLU A 207 5.65 24.66 2.19
CA GLU A 207 5.56 23.97 0.91
C GLU A 207 4.23 24.27 0.20
N LEU A 208 3.11 24.28 0.93
CA LEU A 208 1.81 24.64 0.37
C LEU A 208 1.81 26.06 -0.20
N LEU A 209 2.33 27.04 0.55
CA LEU A 209 2.41 28.44 0.12
C LEU A 209 3.33 28.62 -1.09
N ASP A 210 4.46 27.90 -1.11
CA ASP A 210 5.39 27.91 -2.23
C ASP A 210 4.76 27.34 -3.52
N LEU A 211 4.00 26.24 -3.39
CA LEU A 211 3.25 25.65 -4.50
C LEU A 211 2.14 26.57 -5.02
N GLU A 212 1.47 27.31 -4.13
CA GLU A 212 0.46 28.31 -4.47
C GLU A 212 1.06 29.58 -5.12
N ARG A 213 2.37 29.81 -4.94
CA ARG A 213 3.05 31.08 -5.28
C ARG A 213 2.42 32.29 -4.58
N GLU A 214 1.79 32.08 -3.42
CA GLU A 214 1.30 33.17 -2.60
C GLU A 214 2.44 33.71 -1.74
N PRO A 215 2.70 35.04 -1.72
CA PRO A 215 3.69 35.60 -0.81
C PRO A 215 3.23 35.31 0.63
N MET A 216 4.09 34.73 1.47
CA MET A 216 3.79 34.44 2.87
C MET A 216 3.36 35.73 3.60
N ARG A 217 2.06 35.91 3.85
CA ARG A 217 1.50 37.19 4.34
C ARG A 217 1.44 37.32 5.85
N LEU A 218 1.36 36.21 6.58
CA LEU A 218 1.04 36.21 8.02
C LEU A 218 1.91 35.18 8.76
N ARG A 219 2.85 35.67 9.57
CA ARG A 219 3.49 34.88 10.64
C ARG A 219 2.72 35.10 11.93
N GLY A 220 2.02 34.08 12.41
CA GLY A 220 1.47 34.05 13.76
C GLY A 220 2.48 33.48 14.75
N ALA A 221 2.15 33.47 16.05
CA ALA A 221 2.99 32.87 17.09
C ALA A 221 3.22 31.36 16.90
N THR A 222 2.43 30.69 16.06
CA THR A 222 2.44 29.24 15.80
C THR A 222 2.96 28.86 14.40
N GLY A 223 3.39 29.82 13.57
CA GLY A 223 3.91 29.56 12.22
C GLY A 223 3.23 30.39 11.11
N ALA A 224 3.57 30.08 9.86
CA ALA A 224 2.89 30.61 8.67
C ALA A 224 1.46 30.07 8.61
N THR A 225 0.49 30.90 8.21
CA THR A 225 -0.90 30.46 8.04
C THR A 225 -1.38 30.77 6.63
N PRO A 226 -2.02 29.81 5.93
CA PRO A 226 -2.53 30.04 4.59
C PRO A 226 -3.69 31.04 4.61
N SER A 227 -3.84 31.78 3.52
CA SER A 227 -4.91 32.76 3.36
C SER A 227 -6.27 32.07 3.30
N ARG A 228 -7.28 32.61 4.01
CA ARG A 228 -8.70 32.17 3.87
C ARG A 228 -9.31 32.45 2.48
N ARG A 229 -8.54 33.05 1.57
CA ARG A 229 -8.90 33.28 0.15
C ARG A 229 -8.01 32.51 -0.83
N GLY A 230 -7.02 31.78 -0.31
CA GLY A 230 -6.07 31.01 -1.13
C GLY A 230 -6.70 29.76 -1.75
N VAL A 231 -5.99 29.17 -2.69
CA VAL A 231 -6.43 27.99 -3.44
C VAL A 231 -6.49 26.77 -2.51
N GLY A 232 -5.54 26.64 -1.59
CA GLY A 232 -5.52 25.58 -0.57
C GLY A 232 -6.74 25.64 0.34
N PHE A 233 -7.14 26.83 0.80
CA PHE A 233 -8.36 26.97 1.59
C PHE A 233 -9.64 26.60 0.81
N ALA A 234 -9.66 26.81 -0.51
CA ALA A 234 -10.77 26.36 -1.34
C ALA A 234 -10.83 24.82 -1.41
N LEU A 235 -9.68 24.15 -1.55
CA LEU A 235 -9.58 22.69 -1.49
C LEU A 235 -9.93 22.13 -0.11
N GLU A 236 -9.54 22.81 0.97
CA GLU A 236 -9.90 22.45 2.35
C GLU A 236 -11.40 22.51 2.58
N ARG A 237 -12.07 23.57 2.12
CA ARG A 237 -13.52 23.69 2.22
C ARG A 237 -14.28 22.59 1.48
N ARG A 238 -13.69 22.03 0.43
CA ARG A 238 -14.25 20.88 -0.30
C ARG A 238 -13.84 19.53 0.29
N GLY A 239 -13.00 19.50 1.33
CA GLY A 239 -12.49 18.26 1.92
C GLY A 239 -11.52 17.49 1.00
N LEU A 240 -10.96 18.14 -0.02
CA LEU A 240 -9.98 17.54 -0.95
C LEU A 240 -8.54 17.65 -0.43
N LEU A 241 -8.32 18.59 0.50
CA LEU A 241 -7.09 18.79 1.24
C LEU A 241 -7.46 18.88 2.72
N ILE A 242 -6.82 18.08 3.58
CA ILE A 242 -7.17 18.01 5.01
C ILE A 242 -6.00 18.54 5.85
N PRO A 243 -6.19 19.64 6.60
CA PRO A 243 -5.20 20.14 7.53
C PRO A 243 -5.21 19.29 8.81
N ILE A 244 -4.11 18.60 9.10
CA ILE A 244 -3.93 17.76 10.30
C ILE A 244 -2.84 18.38 11.17
N HIS A 245 -3.20 18.93 12.34
CA HIS A 245 -2.25 19.62 13.24
C HIS A 245 -1.63 20.86 12.55
N PRO A 246 -1.19 21.93 13.25
CA PRO A 246 -0.99 23.27 12.66
C PRO A 246 -0.21 23.43 11.35
N ASN A 247 0.64 22.47 10.95
CA ASN A 247 1.55 22.63 9.81
C ASN A 247 1.57 21.47 8.80
N ARG A 248 0.49 20.69 8.65
CA ARG A 248 0.49 19.56 7.71
C ARG A 248 -0.84 19.47 6.96
N HIS A 249 -0.76 19.38 5.64
CA HIS A 249 -1.91 19.25 4.75
C HIS A 249 -1.79 17.95 3.97
N VAL A 250 -2.85 17.14 4.02
CA VAL A 250 -2.85 15.79 3.45
C VAL A 250 -3.96 15.66 2.42
N ILE A 251 -3.61 15.15 1.24
CA ILE A 251 -4.57 14.68 0.25
C ILE A 251 -5.06 13.29 0.68
N PRO A 252 -6.37 13.11 0.86
CA PRO A 252 -6.96 11.80 1.17
C PRO A 252 -6.66 10.76 0.10
N THR A 253 -6.55 9.49 0.49
CA THR A 253 -6.23 8.39 -0.43
C THR A 253 -7.22 8.29 -1.59
N GLU A 254 -8.51 8.51 -1.33
CA GLU A 254 -9.58 8.49 -2.33
C GLU A 254 -9.42 9.60 -3.38
N VAL A 255 -8.98 10.79 -2.96
CA VAL A 255 -8.71 11.93 -3.85
C VAL A 255 -7.45 11.65 -4.67
N SER A 256 -6.39 11.20 -4.00
CA SER A 256 -5.15 10.82 -4.67
C SER A 256 -5.41 9.70 -5.69
N ALA A 257 -6.31 8.74 -5.40
CA ALA A 257 -6.66 7.63 -6.29
C ALA A 257 -7.12 8.13 -7.67
N ILE A 258 -7.86 9.24 -7.69
CA ILE A 258 -8.39 9.86 -8.91
C ILE A 258 -7.34 10.76 -9.56
N VAL A 259 -6.75 11.68 -8.81
CA VAL A 259 -5.81 12.70 -9.33
C VAL A 259 -4.52 12.06 -9.86
N GLY A 260 -3.99 11.07 -9.16
CA GLY A 260 -2.77 10.36 -9.54
C GLY A 260 -3.02 9.10 -10.39
N ALA A 261 -4.22 8.92 -10.94
CA ALA A 261 -4.60 7.69 -11.66
C ALA A 261 -3.67 7.38 -12.83
N GLU A 262 -3.41 8.35 -13.71
CA GLU A 262 -2.53 8.19 -14.88
C GLU A 262 -1.10 7.81 -14.46
N ARG A 263 -0.52 8.57 -13.51
CA ARG A 263 0.83 8.31 -13.00
C ARG A 263 0.96 6.95 -12.32
N ARG A 264 -0.10 6.46 -11.66
CA ARG A 264 -0.11 5.09 -11.11
C ARG A 264 -0.16 4.06 -12.20
N ALA A 265 -0.99 4.27 -13.23
CA ALA A 265 -1.07 3.36 -14.36
C ALA A 265 0.27 3.25 -15.09
N GLU A 266 0.97 4.37 -15.30
CA GLU A 266 2.33 4.41 -15.86
C GLU A 266 3.34 3.66 -14.99
N ARG A 267 3.37 3.95 -13.68
CA ARG A 267 4.27 3.27 -12.73
C ARG A 267 3.97 1.77 -12.64
N GLU A 268 2.71 1.37 -12.70
CA GLU A 268 2.34 -0.04 -12.74
C GLU A 268 2.75 -0.70 -14.04
N ALA A 269 2.60 -0.03 -15.19
CA ALA A 269 3.07 -0.52 -16.48
C ALA A 269 4.59 -0.73 -16.46
N GLN A 270 5.34 0.26 -15.97
CA GLN A 270 6.79 0.17 -15.82
C GLN A 270 7.20 -0.95 -14.83
N ARG A 271 6.49 -1.11 -13.71
CA ARG A 271 6.74 -2.22 -12.77
C ARG A 271 6.45 -3.58 -13.37
N ARG A 272 5.40 -3.69 -14.20
CA ARG A 272 5.07 -4.93 -14.93
C ARG A 272 6.15 -5.23 -15.95
N GLU A 273 6.64 -4.23 -16.67
CA GLU A 273 7.75 -4.36 -17.62
C GLU A 273 9.03 -4.84 -16.92
N ILE A 274 9.44 -4.17 -15.83
CA ILE A 274 10.59 -4.60 -15.01
C ILE A 274 10.39 -6.03 -14.49
N ARG A 275 9.19 -6.36 -13.99
CA ARG A 275 8.91 -7.72 -13.50
C ARG A 275 8.99 -8.75 -14.62
N SER A 276 8.48 -8.46 -15.81
CA SER A 276 8.60 -9.34 -16.97
C SER A 276 10.04 -9.50 -17.43
N PHE A 277 10.84 -8.44 -17.38
CA PHE A 277 12.27 -8.47 -17.67
C PHE A 277 13.02 -9.36 -16.67
N VAL A 278 12.83 -9.13 -15.37
CA VAL A 278 13.50 -9.89 -14.29
C VAL A 278 13.09 -11.36 -14.24
N LEU A 279 11.84 -11.69 -14.57
CA LEU A 279 11.38 -13.08 -14.64
C LEU A 279 11.76 -13.76 -15.96
N GLY A 280 11.98 -12.98 -17.02
CA GLY A 280 12.34 -13.48 -18.36
C GLY A 280 13.83 -13.79 -18.50
N GLU A 281 14.69 -13.13 -17.72
CA GLU A 281 16.13 -13.39 -17.71
C GLU A 281 16.55 -14.28 -16.52
N ASP A 282 17.34 -15.33 -16.80
CA ASP A 282 17.95 -16.14 -15.75
C ASP A 282 19.09 -15.37 -15.08
N HIS A 283 18.76 -14.67 -13.99
CA HIS A 283 19.71 -13.94 -13.15
C HIS A 283 20.36 -14.83 -12.07
N ALA A 284 20.29 -16.16 -12.17
CA ALA A 284 20.98 -17.03 -11.22
C ALA A 284 22.50 -16.76 -11.22
N PRO A 285 23.13 -16.61 -10.04
CA PRO A 285 24.56 -16.34 -9.97
C PRO A 285 25.33 -17.53 -10.55
N ARG A 286 26.43 -17.30 -11.29
CA ARG A 286 27.20 -18.36 -12.00
C ARG A 286 27.54 -19.59 -11.17
N ARG A 287 27.73 -19.43 -9.85
CA ARG A 287 27.93 -20.51 -8.86
C ARG A 287 26.76 -21.51 -8.73
N ALA A 288 25.55 -21.14 -9.12
CA ALA A 288 24.37 -22.01 -9.12
C ALA A 288 24.37 -23.00 -10.31
N ARG A 289 25.23 -22.79 -11.32
CA ARG A 289 25.40 -23.66 -12.49
C ARG A 289 26.57 -24.64 -12.35
N PHE A 290 26.94 -25.00 -11.11
CA PHE A 290 28.07 -25.92 -10.83
C PHE A 290 27.89 -27.31 -11.47
N VAL A 291 26.65 -27.72 -11.71
CA VAL A 291 26.29 -29.00 -12.38
C VAL A 291 26.69 -29.00 -13.88
N ASP A 292 26.80 -27.81 -14.48
CA ASP A 292 27.12 -27.60 -15.89
C ASP A 292 28.56 -27.11 -16.11
N ASP A 293 29.37 -27.01 -15.05
CA ASP A 293 30.78 -26.63 -15.15
C ASP A 293 31.60 -27.76 -15.81
N PRO A 294 32.29 -27.51 -16.94
CA PRO A 294 33.13 -28.53 -17.58
C PRO A 294 34.44 -28.80 -16.82
N ALA A 295 34.84 -27.96 -15.85
CA ALA A 295 36.14 -28.07 -15.19
C ALA A 295 36.34 -29.35 -14.36
N PRO A 296 35.37 -29.82 -13.54
CA PRO A 296 35.51 -31.09 -12.83
C PRO A 296 35.61 -32.30 -13.78
N LEU A 297 34.88 -32.26 -14.90
CA LEU A 297 34.93 -33.30 -15.93
C LEU A 297 36.29 -33.30 -16.64
N ALA A 298 36.81 -32.12 -17.01
CA ALA A 298 38.14 -31.99 -17.60
C ALA A 298 39.24 -32.54 -16.68
N LEU A 299 39.16 -32.24 -15.38
CA LEU A 299 40.10 -32.73 -14.37
C LEU A 299 40.00 -34.26 -14.18
N ALA A 300 38.77 -34.79 -14.09
CA ALA A 300 38.55 -36.22 -13.94
C ALA A 300 39.08 -37.01 -15.15
N MET A 301 38.91 -36.50 -16.37
CA MET A 301 39.51 -37.09 -17.58
C MET A 301 41.04 -37.02 -17.56
N ALA A 302 41.62 -35.87 -17.18
CA ALA A 302 43.07 -35.72 -17.09
C ALA A 302 43.70 -36.69 -16.08
N LEU A 303 42.99 -37.01 -14.99
CA LEU A 303 43.41 -38.05 -14.03
C LEU A 303 43.23 -39.46 -14.59
N ALA A 304 42.12 -39.74 -15.27
CA ALA A 304 41.82 -41.06 -15.82
C ALA A 304 42.79 -41.48 -16.95
N VAL A 305 43.33 -40.52 -17.70
CA VAL A 305 44.33 -40.77 -18.76
C VAL A 305 45.70 -41.15 -18.19
N ARG A 306 45.95 -40.90 -16.90
CA ARG A 306 47.22 -41.27 -16.23
C ARG A 306 47.23 -42.71 -15.74
N ASP A 307 46.12 -43.41 -15.86
CA ASP A 307 46.06 -44.84 -15.60
C ASP A 307 46.95 -45.56 -16.64
N PRO A 308 47.89 -46.43 -16.22
CA PRO A 308 48.80 -47.14 -17.13
C PRO A 308 48.07 -48.03 -18.16
N SER A 309 46.78 -48.31 -17.94
CA SER A 309 45.92 -49.01 -18.91
C SER A 309 45.43 -48.13 -20.07
N VAL A 310 45.67 -46.82 -20.04
CA VAL A 310 45.20 -45.85 -21.03
C VAL A 310 46.37 -45.26 -21.81
N GLU A 311 46.55 -45.71 -23.05
CA GLU A 311 47.57 -45.15 -23.95
C GLU A 311 47.02 -43.98 -24.78
N VAL A 312 47.55 -42.78 -24.56
CA VAL A 312 47.31 -41.61 -25.41
C VAL A 312 48.64 -41.11 -25.95
N ARG A 313 48.87 -41.28 -27.26
CA ARG A 313 50.11 -40.85 -27.91
C ARG A 313 50.17 -39.32 -28.07
N PRO A 314 51.33 -38.69 -27.83
CA PRO A 314 51.51 -37.27 -28.14
C PRO A 314 51.35 -37.04 -29.66
N GLY A 315 50.71 -35.94 -30.05
CA GLY A 315 50.52 -35.56 -31.45
C GLY A 315 49.41 -36.29 -32.23
N VAL A 316 48.78 -37.34 -31.69
CA VAL A 316 47.65 -38.06 -32.32
C VAL A 316 46.34 -37.68 -31.63
N GLY A 317 45.23 -37.51 -32.34
CA GLY A 317 43.93 -37.20 -31.74
C GLY A 317 43.46 -38.23 -30.69
N THR A 318 42.56 -37.83 -29.79
CA THR A 318 42.01 -38.74 -28.77
C THR A 318 41.21 -39.86 -29.44
N PRO A 319 41.51 -41.15 -29.17
CA PRO A 319 40.79 -42.26 -29.80
C PRO A 319 39.29 -42.20 -29.52
N ARG A 320 38.44 -42.44 -30.53
CA ARG A 320 36.98 -42.47 -30.37
C ARG A 320 36.52 -43.48 -29.32
N SER A 321 37.22 -44.61 -29.20
CA SER A 321 36.98 -45.62 -28.17
C SER A 321 37.22 -45.10 -26.76
N LEU A 322 38.18 -44.19 -26.57
CA LEU A 322 38.47 -43.56 -25.29
C LEU A 322 37.42 -42.47 -24.95
N VAL A 323 36.99 -41.70 -25.95
CA VAL A 323 35.88 -40.73 -25.80
C VAL A 323 34.59 -41.46 -25.40
N ALA A 324 34.27 -42.57 -26.05
CA ALA A 324 33.11 -43.40 -25.69
C ALA A 324 33.22 -43.97 -24.26
N LYS A 325 34.40 -44.46 -23.86
CA LYS A 325 34.64 -44.92 -22.48
C LYS A 325 34.45 -43.80 -21.45
N PHE A 326 34.94 -42.59 -21.72
CA PHE A 326 34.73 -41.44 -20.82
C PHE A 326 33.29 -40.96 -20.80
N ALA A 327 32.60 -40.94 -21.93
CA ALA A 327 31.17 -40.66 -22.03
C ALA A 327 30.35 -41.60 -21.13
N THR A 328 30.59 -42.91 -21.22
CA THR A 328 29.93 -43.90 -20.36
C THR A 328 30.35 -43.76 -18.90
N ARG A 329 31.65 -43.58 -18.61
CA ARG A 329 32.17 -43.50 -17.23
C ARG A 329 31.67 -42.28 -16.46
N PHE A 330 31.53 -41.15 -17.14
CA PHE A 330 31.12 -39.89 -16.52
C PHE A 330 29.65 -39.53 -16.79
N GLY A 331 28.91 -40.38 -17.51
CA GLY A 331 27.49 -40.20 -17.80
C GLY A 331 27.20 -38.95 -18.64
N ARG A 332 28.05 -38.64 -19.62
CA ARG A 332 27.96 -37.44 -20.46
C ARG A 332 27.91 -37.78 -21.94
N ASP A 333 27.40 -36.85 -22.73
CA ASP A 333 27.32 -36.96 -24.18
C ASP A 333 28.73 -37.10 -24.84
N PRO A 334 28.92 -38.01 -25.81
CA PRO A 334 30.22 -38.24 -26.44
C PRO A 334 30.81 -37.03 -27.17
N GLU A 335 29.98 -36.15 -27.75
CA GLU A 335 30.46 -34.95 -28.45
C GLU A 335 31.00 -33.94 -27.43
N THR A 336 30.26 -33.75 -26.33
CA THR A 336 30.68 -32.88 -25.22
C THR A 336 32.00 -33.36 -24.61
N VAL A 337 32.13 -34.66 -24.36
CA VAL A 337 33.36 -35.27 -23.84
C VAL A 337 34.51 -35.13 -24.82
N GLY A 338 34.27 -35.36 -26.11
CA GLY A 338 35.27 -35.20 -27.17
C GLY A 338 35.80 -33.77 -27.26
N PHE A 339 34.91 -32.78 -27.17
CA PHE A 339 35.27 -31.36 -27.18
C PHE A 339 36.11 -30.97 -25.96
N ILE A 340 35.67 -31.35 -24.75
CA ILE A 340 36.41 -31.05 -23.52
C ILE A 340 37.75 -31.79 -23.47
N ALA A 341 37.82 -33.03 -23.97
CA ALA A 341 39.07 -33.78 -24.10
C ALA A 341 40.05 -33.09 -25.06
N ALA A 342 39.57 -32.57 -26.19
CA ALA A 342 40.41 -31.84 -27.13
C ALA A 342 40.97 -30.53 -26.52
N LEU A 343 40.12 -29.75 -25.87
CA LEU A 343 40.52 -28.51 -25.20
C LEU A 343 41.50 -28.77 -24.05
N SER A 344 41.19 -29.72 -23.17
CA SER A 344 42.05 -30.07 -22.03
C SER A 344 43.43 -30.56 -22.47
N ARG A 345 43.53 -31.28 -23.59
CA ARG A 345 44.82 -31.62 -24.21
C ARG A 345 45.54 -30.43 -24.80
N ALA A 346 44.84 -29.54 -25.50
CA ALA A 346 45.43 -28.38 -26.14
C ALA A 346 46.11 -27.46 -25.12
N ILE A 347 45.52 -27.32 -23.92
CA ILE A 347 46.10 -26.56 -22.81
C ILE A 347 47.08 -27.37 -21.94
N GLY A 348 47.39 -28.61 -22.33
CA GLY A 348 48.41 -29.44 -21.71
C GLY A 348 47.99 -30.18 -20.43
N LEU A 349 46.72 -30.15 -20.00
CA LEU A 349 46.30 -30.77 -18.72
C LEU A 349 46.61 -32.28 -18.61
N TRP A 350 46.73 -32.96 -19.74
CA TRP A 350 46.99 -34.40 -19.81
C TRP A 350 48.48 -34.73 -19.78
N ASP A 351 49.35 -33.73 -19.83
CA ASP A 351 50.80 -33.91 -19.72
C ASP A 351 51.19 -34.20 -18.26
N PRO A 352 51.89 -35.31 -17.97
CA PRO A 352 52.33 -35.65 -16.62
C PRO A 352 53.28 -34.61 -16.00
N SER A 353 53.97 -33.80 -16.81
CA SER A 353 54.90 -32.77 -16.32
C SER A 353 54.24 -31.58 -15.62
N VAL A 354 52.95 -31.36 -15.87
CA VAL A 354 52.19 -30.17 -15.40
C VAL A 354 51.95 -30.18 -13.87
N LEU A 355 52.09 -31.33 -13.20
CA LEU A 355 52.06 -31.41 -11.72
C LEU A 355 53.45 -31.56 -11.07
N TYR A 356 54.53 -31.74 -11.85
CA TYR A 356 55.89 -31.93 -11.36
C TYR A 356 56.75 -30.65 -11.40
N THR A 357 56.15 -29.48 -11.57
CA THR A 357 56.80 -28.17 -11.45
C THR A 357 57.05 -27.77 -10.00
N ASN A 358 57.79 -28.60 -9.25
CA ASN A 358 58.51 -28.13 -8.07
C ASN A 358 59.60 -29.12 -7.62
N ARG A 359 60.77 -29.08 -8.27
CA ARG A 359 62.05 -29.34 -7.56
C ARG A 359 63.25 -28.93 -8.40
N ARG A 360 63.97 -27.95 -7.83
CA ARG A 360 65.35 -27.51 -8.09
C ARG A 360 65.55 -26.62 -9.31
N LEU A 361 65.84 -25.35 -9.03
CA LEU A 361 67.14 -24.73 -9.30
C LEU A 361 67.30 -23.50 -8.40
N ARG A 362 68.06 -23.63 -7.30
CA ARG A 362 68.58 -22.49 -6.53
C ARG A 362 69.63 -21.80 -7.40
N PRO A 363 69.56 -20.48 -7.68
CA PRO A 363 70.67 -19.78 -8.31
C PRO A 363 71.79 -19.57 -7.28
N LYS A 364 73.01 -20.04 -7.61
CA LYS A 364 74.24 -19.66 -6.90
C LYS A 364 74.41 -18.14 -7.03
N ARG A 365 74.29 -17.41 -5.92
CA ARG A 365 74.69 -15.99 -5.83
C ARG A 365 76.20 -15.90 -6.08
N LYS A 366 76.58 -15.37 -7.25
CA LYS A 366 77.95 -14.92 -7.52
C LYS A 366 78.17 -13.64 -6.69
N VAL A 367 78.99 -13.75 -5.65
CA VAL A 367 79.57 -12.61 -4.95
C VAL A 367 80.52 -11.92 -5.93
N ARG A 368 80.24 -10.66 -6.27
CA ARG A 368 81.24 -9.74 -6.83
C ARG A 368 81.44 -8.61 -5.84
N SER A 369 82.54 -8.73 -5.09
CA SER A 369 83.24 -7.64 -4.44
C SER A 369 83.95 -6.79 -5.49
N SER A 370 83.72 -5.49 -5.50
CA SER A 370 84.76 -4.52 -5.86
C SER A 370 84.52 -3.22 -5.10
N SER A 371 85.41 -3.03 -4.13
CA SER A 371 85.72 -1.82 -3.38
C SER A 371 86.47 -0.80 -4.25
N ALA A 372 86.43 0.47 -3.82
CA ALA A 372 87.24 1.66 -4.13
C ALA A 372 86.41 2.76 -4.84
N ALA A 373 85.95 3.84 -4.21
CA ALA A 373 86.59 4.88 -3.37
C ALA A 373 87.48 5.86 -4.17
N VAL A 374 87.25 7.16 -3.88
CA VAL A 374 88.03 8.37 -4.21
C VAL A 374 87.83 8.89 -5.65
N ALA A 375 87.45 10.15 -5.92
CA ALA A 375 87.55 11.41 -5.17
C ALA A 375 86.21 12.14 -5.08
#